data_AF-A6KHG5-F1
#
_entry.id   AF-A6KHG5-F1
#
_cell.length_a   1.000
_cell.length_b   1.000
_cell.length_c   1.000
_cell.angle_alpha   90.00
_cell.angle_beta   90.00
_cell.angle_gamma   90.00
#
_symmetry.space_group_name_H-M   'P 1'
#
loop_
_entity.id
_entity.type
_entity.pdbx_description
1 polymer ?
#
loop_
_entity_poly.entity_id
_entity_poly.type
_entity_poly.pdbx_seq_one_letter_code
_entity_poly.pdbx_strand_id
1 'polypeptide(L)'
;MLDLGGGSTQITFLPRVEGTLQASPPGHLTALQMFNRTFKLYSYSYLGLGLMSARLAILGGVEGKPAEDDKELVSPCLSPRFRGKWEHAEVTYRISGQKAVGLYELCASRVSEVLRNKVHRTEEAQHVDFYAFSYYYDLAASFGLIDAEKGGSLVVGDFEIAAKYVCRTLETQPPSSPFACMDLTYISLLLHEFGFPGDKVLKLARKIDNVETSWALGAIFHYIDSLKRQKVPAL
;
A
#
# COMPACT_ATOMS: atom_id res chain seq x y z
N MET A 1 0.02 7.93 -8.80
CA MET A 1 0.77 6.70 -8.50
C MET A 1 0.55 6.32 -7.04
N LEU A 2 0.26 5.05 -6.80
CA LEU A 2 0.31 4.41 -5.50
C LEU A 2 1.43 3.37 -5.53
N ASP A 3 2.24 3.34 -4.49
CA ASP A 3 3.27 2.32 -4.32
C ASP A 3 3.15 1.75 -2.90
N LEU A 4 3.11 0.43 -2.78
CA LEU A 4 3.08 -0.25 -1.48
C LEU A 4 4.32 -1.12 -1.38
N GLY A 5 5.32 -0.61 -0.68
CA GLY A 5 6.56 -1.32 -0.37
C GLY A 5 6.44 -2.14 0.92
N GLY A 6 7.57 -2.67 1.37
CA GLY A 6 7.65 -3.43 2.62
C GLY A 6 7.53 -2.55 3.87
N GLY A 7 8.24 -1.42 3.89
CA GLY A 7 8.33 -0.52 5.05
C GLY A 7 7.45 0.74 4.97
N SER A 8 6.99 1.11 3.77
CA SER A 8 6.19 2.32 3.56
C SER A 8 5.23 2.17 2.38
N THR A 9 4.25 3.07 2.33
CA THR A 9 3.41 3.28 1.14
C THR A 9 3.48 4.73 0.70
N GLN A 10 3.45 4.95 -0.62
CA GLN A 10 3.55 6.26 -1.24
C GLN A 10 2.30 6.55 -2.05
N ILE A 11 1.86 7.79 -2.01
CA ILE A 11 0.88 8.36 -2.93
C ILE A 11 1.44 9.64 -3.54
N THR A 12 1.46 9.67 -4.88
CA THR A 12 1.93 10.82 -5.64
C THR A 12 0.97 11.13 -6.78
N PHE A 13 0.49 12.36 -6.89
CA PHE A 13 -0.31 12.82 -8.03
C PHE A 13 -0.11 14.32 -8.28
N LEU A 14 -0.57 14.80 -9.43
CA LEU A 14 -0.60 16.22 -9.77
C LEU A 14 -1.98 16.79 -9.40
N PRO A 15 -2.11 17.58 -8.31
CA PRO A 15 -3.36 18.25 -7.99
C PRO A 15 -3.69 19.29 -9.07
N ARG A 16 -4.97 19.39 -9.39
CA ARG A 16 -5.56 20.36 -10.32
C ARG A 16 -6.52 21.31 -9.61
N VAL A 17 -6.98 20.95 -8.42
CA VAL A 17 -7.88 21.77 -7.61
C VAL A 17 -7.07 22.59 -6.61
N GLU A 18 -7.28 23.91 -6.63
CA GLU A 18 -6.58 24.85 -5.72
C GLU A 18 -6.85 24.52 -4.24
N GLY A 19 -8.06 24.08 -3.91
CA GLY A 19 -8.41 23.62 -2.57
C GLY A 19 -7.51 22.50 -2.05
N THR A 20 -7.12 21.55 -2.91
CA THR A 20 -6.16 20.49 -2.55
C THR A 20 -4.79 21.07 -2.23
N LEU A 21 -4.33 22.05 -3.02
CA LEU A 21 -3.03 22.71 -2.80
C LEU A 21 -2.99 23.51 -1.49
N GLN A 22 -4.12 24.07 -1.06
CA GLN A 22 -4.23 24.84 0.18
C GLN A 22 -4.42 23.96 1.41
N ALA A 23 -5.22 22.89 1.29
CA ALA A 23 -5.52 21.97 2.40
C ALA A 23 -4.42 20.93 2.65
N SER A 24 -3.49 20.74 1.70
CA SER A 24 -2.41 19.76 1.85
C SER A 24 -1.51 20.08 3.05
N PRO A 25 -1.19 19.09 3.91
CA PRO A 25 -0.34 19.34 5.07
C PRO A 25 1.09 19.76 4.68
N PRO A 26 1.83 20.41 5.58
CA PRO A 26 3.24 20.70 5.38
C PRO A 26 4.02 19.44 4.98
N GLY A 27 4.89 19.57 3.98
CA GLY A 27 5.70 18.48 3.45
C GLY A 27 4.99 17.51 2.49
N HIS A 28 3.67 17.62 2.30
CA HIS A 28 2.95 16.78 1.33
C HIS A 28 2.99 17.34 -0.11
N LEU A 29 3.38 18.59 -0.28
CA LEU A 29 3.56 19.21 -1.59
C LEU A 29 5.05 19.33 -1.93
N THR A 30 5.43 18.79 -3.08
CA THR A 30 6.78 18.88 -3.64
C THR A 30 6.74 19.65 -4.96
N ALA A 31 7.53 20.71 -5.07
CA ALA A 31 7.71 21.44 -6.33
C ALA A 31 8.90 20.85 -7.09
N LEU A 32 8.66 20.47 -8.35
CA LEU A 32 9.67 19.91 -9.24
C LEU A 32 9.63 20.66 -10.57
N GLN A 33 10.79 21.06 -11.08
CA GLN A 33 10.89 21.65 -12.41
C GLN A 33 11.45 20.62 -13.40
N MET A 34 10.69 20.34 -14.46
CA MET A 34 11.09 19.47 -15.57
C MET A 34 10.48 20.00 -16.87
N PHE A 35 11.19 19.85 -17.99
CA PHE A 35 10.72 20.23 -19.32
C PHE A 35 10.28 21.70 -19.40
N ASN A 36 11.05 22.58 -18.75
CA ASN A 36 10.76 24.01 -18.62
C ASN A 36 9.39 24.34 -17.99
N ARG A 37 8.84 23.42 -17.19
CA ARG A 37 7.60 23.62 -16.44
C ARG A 37 7.84 23.28 -14.97
N THR A 38 7.20 24.03 -14.09
CA THR A 38 7.17 23.73 -12.65
C THR A 38 5.88 22.98 -12.33
N PHE A 39 6.03 21.79 -11.76
CA PHE A 39 4.95 20.96 -11.28
C PHE A 39 4.92 21.02 -9.76
N LYS A 40 3.75 21.29 -9.18
CA LYS A 40 3.51 21.16 -7.74
C LYS A 40 2.77 19.85 -7.52
N LEU A 41 3.48 18.83 -7.06
CA LEU A 41 2.95 17.49 -6.88
C LEU A 41 2.50 17.30 -5.42
N TYR A 42 1.36 16.66 -5.22
CA TYR A 42 1.11 15.97 -3.96
C TYR A 42 1.96 14.72 -3.98
N SER A 43 2.85 14.57 -3.00
CA SER A 43 3.73 13.42 -2.90
C SER A 43 4.11 13.20 -1.45
N TYR A 44 3.73 12.05 -0.89
CA TYR A 44 4.08 11.72 0.48
C TYR A 44 4.33 10.22 0.65
N SER A 45 5.22 9.88 1.57
CA SER A 45 5.60 8.52 1.93
C SER A 45 5.22 8.28 3.39
N TYR A 46 4.29 7.36 3.63
CA TYR A 46 3.85 6.97 4.96
C TYR A 46 4.74 5.82 5.46
N LEU A 47 5.79 6.17 6.21
CA LEU A 47 6.69 5.21 6.85
C LEU A 47 5.95 4.39 7.91
N GLY A 48 6.24 3.09 7.99
CA GLY A 48 5.58 2.14 8.88
C GLY A 48 4.24 1.60 8.34
N LEU A 49 3.74 2.14 7.22
CA LEU A 49 2.53 1.68 6.53
C LEU A 49 2.84 0.88 5.25
N GLY A 50 4.04 0.31 5.14
CA GLY A 50 4.32 -0.73 4.15
C GLY A 50 3.69 -2.06 4.56
N LEU A 51 3.54 -2.99 3.63
CA LEU A 51 2.83 -4.25 3.89
C LEU A 51 3.48 -5.06 5.03
N MET A 52 4.81 -5.14 5.07
CA MET A 52 5.52 -5.93 6.09
C MET A 52 5.48 -5.25 7.47
N SER A 53 5.70 -3.93 7.53
CA SER A 53 5.55 -3.17 8.78
C SER A 53 4.10 -3.21 9.30
N ALA A 54 3.12 -3.14 8.40
CA ALA A 54 1.71 -3.26 8.75
C ALA A 54 1.38 -4.64 9.32
N ARG A 55 1.89 -5.73 8.74
CA ARG A 55 1.73 -7.08 9.32
C ARG A 55 2.18 -7.13 10.77
N LEU A 56 3.37 -6.60 11.06
CA LEU A 56 3.90 -6.57 12.42
C LEU A 56 2.98 -5.78 13.36
N ALA A 57 2.52 -4.60 12.94
CA ALA A 57 1.61 -3.77 13.73
C ALA A 57 0.25 -4.46 13.98
N ILE A 58 -0.32 -5.12 12.97
CA ILE A 58 -1.59 -5.87 13.06
C ILE A 58 -1.47 -7.10 13.98
N LEU A 59 -0.28 -7.72 14.02
CA LEU A 59 0.05 -8.80 14.95
C LEU A 59 0.26 -8.30 16.39
N GLY A 60 0.36 -6.99 16.61
CA GLY A 60 0.65 -6.40 17.92
C GLY A 60 2.13 -6.40 18.29
N GLY A 61 3.02 -6.58 17.30
CA GLY A 61 4.46 -6.46 17.49
C GLY A 61 4.97 -5.01 17.37
N VAL A 62 6.24 -4.81 17.72
CA VAL A 62 6.92 -3.51 17.62
C VAL A 62 8.21 -3.70 16.85
N GLU A 63 8.46 -2.82 15.86
CA GLU A 63 9.63 -2.92 14.99
C GLU A 63 10.94 -2.84 15.78
N GLY A 64 11.90 -3.71 15.43
CA GLY A 64 13.19 -3.82 16.11
C GLY A 64 13.12 -4.34 17.55
N LYS A 65 11.95 -4.72 18.05
CA LYS A 65 11.79 -5.31 19.38
C LYS A 65 11.36 -6.78 19.26
N PRO A 66 12.11 -7.70 19.89
CA PRO A 66 11.62 -9.05 20.12
C PRO A 66 10.31 -9.02 20.92
N ALA A 67 9.47 -10.05 20.76
CA ALA A 67 8.35 -10.23 21.67
C ALA A 67 8.90 -10.45 23.09
N GLU A 68 8.38 -9.68 24.07
CA GLU A 68 8.73 -9.86 25.48
C GLU A 68 8.42 -11.30 25.92
N ASP A 69 9.33 -11.92 26.68
CA ASP A 69 9.17 -13.24 27.31
C ASP A 69 8.64 -14.36 26.38
N ASP A 70 9.11 -14.38 25.12
CA ASP A 70 8.73 -15.42 24.14
C ASP A 70 7.20 -15.43 23.82
N LYS A 71 6.52 -14.31 24.10
CA LYS A 71 5.08 -14.15 23.94
C LYS A 71 4.66 -14.34 22.49
N GLU A 72 3.66 -15.19 22.29
CA GLU A 72 3.04 -15.42 20.99
C GLU A 72 2.16 -14.22 20.61
N LEU A 73 2.39 -13.68 19.41
CA LEU A 73 1.57 -12.63 18.81
C LEU A 73 0.32 -13.27 18.19
N VAL A 74 -0.84 -13.01 18.78
CA VAL A 74 -2.12 -13.61 18.38
C VAL A 74 -2.92 -12.60 17.58
N SER A 75 -3.39 -12.99 16.40
CA SER A 75 -4.17 -12.10 15.52
C SER A 75 -5.43 -12.77 14.98
N PRO A 76 -6.57 -12.05 14.89
CA PRO A 76 -7.76 -12.54 14.19
C PRO A 76 -7.60 -12.57 12.67
N CYS A 77 -6.53 -11.96 12.14
CA CYS A 77 -6.23 -11.96 10.71
C CYS A 77 -5.53 -13.24 10.20
N LEU A 78 -5.23 -14.18 11.09
CA LEU A 78 -4.62 -15.47 10.76
C LEU A 78 -5.61 -16.60 11.02
N SER A 79 -5.44 -17.73 10.32
CA SER A 79 -6.29 -18.91 10.50
C SER A 79 -6.26 -19.38 11.97
N PRO A 80 -7.41 -19.68 12.61
CA PRO A 80 -7.47 -20.14 14.02
C PRO A 80 -6.63 -21.38 14.36
N ARG A 81 -6.26 -22.16 13.34
CA ARG A 81 -5.40 -23.35 13.47
C ARG A 81 -3.93 -23.08 13.19
N PHE A 82 -3.62 -21.91 12.63
CA PHE A 82 -2.27 -21.56 12.26
C PHE A 82 -1.45 -21.21 13.51
N ARG A 83 -0.25 -21.79 13.58
CA ARG A 83 0.82 -21.46 14.52
C ARG A 83 2.12 -21.55 13.75
N GLY A 84 2.97 -20.54 13.85
CA GLY A 84 4.20 -20.51 13.08
C GLY A 84 5.21 -19.51 13.62
N LYS A 85 6.39 -19.52 13.00
CA LYS A 85 7.40 -18.48 13.17
C LYS A 85 7.43 -17.62 11.93
N TRP A 86 7.59 -16.31 12.10
CA TRP A 86 7.74 -15.36 11.02
C TRP A 86 8.91 -14.43 11.32
N GLU A 87 9.83 -14.28 10.37
CA GLU A 87 10.98 -13.41 10.51
C GLU A 87 10.72 -12.08 9.81
N HIS A 88 11.02 -10.98 10.51
CA HIS A 88 10.95 -9.64 9.98
C HIS A 88 11.98 -8.74 10.66
N ALA A 89 12.74 -7.97 9.88
CA ALA A 89 13.81 -7.11 10.38
C ALA A 89 14.78 -7.83 11.33
N GLU A 90 15.22 -9.04 10.93
CA GLU A 90 16.14 -9.92 11.70
C GLU A 90 15.59 -10.41 13.04
N VAL A 91 14.31 -10.17 13.33
CA VAL A 91 13.61 -10.65 14.53
C VAL A 91 12.65 -11.77 14.14
N THR A 92 12.72 -12.89 14.86
CA THR A 92 11.77 -14.00 14.71
C THR A 92 10.63 -13.87 15.71
N TYR A 93 9.40 -13.79 15.19
CA TYR A 93 8.17 -13.72 15.97
C TYR A 93 7.45 -15.06 15.96
N ARG A 94 6.93 -15.48 17.12
CA ARG A 94 5.95 -16.57 17.21
C ARG A 94 4.56 -15.98 16.97
N ILE A 95 3.84 -16.48 15.99
CA ILE A 95 2.55 -15.95 15.57
C ILE A 95 1.48 -17.04 15.53
N SER A 96 0.25 -16.69 15.89
CA SER A 96 -0.89 -17.62 15.83
C SER A 96 -2.21 -16.93 15.53
N GLY A 97 -3.17 -17.71 15.03
CA GLY A 97 -4.53 -17.24 14.82
C GLY A 97 -5.39 -17.24 16.08
N GLN A 98 -6.26 -16.25 16.19
CA GLN A 98 -7.27 -16.16 17.23
C GLN A 98 -8.47 -17.06 16.88
N LYS A 99 -8.93 -17.87 17.84
CA LYS A 99 -10.21 -18.58 17.72
C LYS A 99 -11.37 -17.59 17.86
N ALA A 100 -12.09 -17.33 16.76
CA ALA A 100 -13.26 -16.47 16.76
C ALA A 100 -14.19 -16.76 15.58
N VAL A 101 -15.44 -16.31 15.68
CA VAL A 101 -16.39 -16.23 14.58
C VAL A 101 -16.31 -14.82 13.98
N GLY A 102 -16.49 -14.69 12.66
CA GLY A 102 -16.38 -13.38 11.99
C GLY A 102 -14.94 -12.87 11.90
N LEU A 103 -14.04 -13.71 11.39
CA LEU A 103 -12.60 -13.38 11.31
C LEU A 103 -12.34 -12.13 10.46
N TYR A 104 -13.11 -11.91 9.40
CA TYR A 104 -12.97 -10.71 8.57
C TYR A 104 -13.25 -9.45 9.39
N GLU A 105 -14.35 -9.40 10.13
CA GLU A 105 -14.77 -8.22 10.89
C GLU A 105 -13.76 -7.90 12.01
N LEU A 106 -13.26 -8.93 12.70
CA LEU A 106 -12.24 -8.78 13.73
C LEU A 106 -10.89 -8.35 13.14
N CYS A 107 -10.52 -8.90 11.97
CA CYS A 107 -9.31 -8.49 11.27
C CYS A 107 -9.41 -7.04 10.78
N ALA A 108 -10.54 -6.67 10.16
CA ALA A 108 -10.83 -5.32 9.70
C ALA A 108 -10.76 -4.32 10.86
N SER A 109 -11.36 -4.65 12.02
CA SER A 109 -11.26 -3.82 13.23
C SER A 109 -9.81 -3.61 13.66
N ARG A 110 -8.99 -4.66 13.68
CA ARG A 110 -7.55 -4.56 14.03
C ARG A 110 -6.78 -3.71 13.03
N VAL A 111 -7.04 -3.89 11.74
CA VAL A 111 -6.43 -3.10 10.66
C VAL A 111 -6.83 -1.63 10.77
N SER A 112 -8.10 -1.33 11.03
CA SER A 112 -8.59 0.04 11.24
C SER A 112 -7.93 0.70 12.45
N GLU A 113 -7.65 -0.02 13.53
CA GLU A 113 -6.87 0.50 14.67
C GLU A 113 -5.46 0.94 14.24
N VAL A 114 -4.79 0.13 13.42
CA VAL A 114 -3.45 0.42 12.91
C VAL A 114 -3.44 1.64 11.98
N LEU A 115 -4.47 1.79 11.14
CA LEU A 115 -4.56 2.85 10.14
C LEU A 115 -5.14 4.18 10.66
N ARG A 116 -5.85 4.16 11.79
CA ARG A 116 -6.59 5.31 12.31
C ARG A 116 -5.73 6.58 12.39
N ASN A 117 -6.14 7.62 11.66
CA ASN A 117 -5.48 8.93 11.61
C ASN A 117 -4.00 8.87 11.16
N LYS A 118 -3.60 7.83 10.42
CA LYS A 118 -2.20 7.68 9.95
C LYS A 118 -1.95 8.22 8.54
N VAL A 119 -3.01 8.42 7.76
CA VAL A 119 -2.90 8.94 6.39
C VAL A 119 -3.70 10.22 6.23
N HIS A 120 -3.27 11.06 5.30
CA HIS A 120 -4.01 12.26 4.93
C HIS A 120 -4.94 11.92 3.76
N ARG A 121 -6.24 12.10 3.98
CA ARG A 121 -7.28 11.94 2.95
C ARG A 121 -7.41 13.21 2.13
N THR A 122 -7.49 13.08 0.81
CA THR A 122 -7.74 14.19 -0.11
C THR A 122 -8.90 13.86 -1.04
N GLU A 123 -9.90 14.74 -1.11
CA GLU A 123 -11.09 14.53 -1.95
C GLU A 123 -10.77 14.46 -3.44
N GLU A 124 -9.68 15.09 -3.90
CA GLU A 124 -9.31 15.05 -5.30
C GLU A 124 -8.79 13.67 -5.75
N ALA A 125 -8.23 12.87 -4.84
CA ALA A 125 -7.68 11.56 -5.18
C ALA A 125 -8.71 10.62 -5.82
N GLN A 126 -9.98 10.67 -5.40
CA GLN A 126 -11.02 9.82 -6.00
C GLN A 126 -11.23 10.11 -7.50
N HIS A 127 -10.94 11.34 -7.94
CA HIS A 127 -11.14 11.80 -9.32
C HIS A 127 -9.89 11.67 -10.20
N VAL A 128 -8.74 11.31 -9.62
CA VAL A 128 -7.47 11.19 -10.35
C VAL A 128 -7.25 9.73 -10.76
N ASP A 129 -6.74 9.50 -11.96
CA ASP A 129 -6.35 8.16 -12.39
C ASP A 129 -5.04 7.73 -11.72
N PHE A 130 -5.03 6.55 -11.12
CA PHE A 130 -3.87 6.00 -10.44
C PHE A 130 -3.39 4.70 -11.09
N TYR A 131 -2.08 4.66 -11.33
CA TYR A 131 -1.36 3.40 -11.34
C TYR A 131 -1.04 2.97 -9.90
N ALA A 132 -1.18 1.68 -9.59
CA ALA A 132 -0.81 1.06 -8.33
C ALA A 132 0.23 -0.04 -8.56
N PHE A 133 1.33 0.02 -7.80
CA PHE A 133 2.53 -0.81 -8.00
C PHE A 133 2.85 -1.69 -6.78
N SER A 134 3.88 -2.52 -6.93
CA SER A 134 4.47 -3.34 -5.86
C SER A 134 3.44 -4.25 -5.20
N TYR A 135 3.26 -4.24 -3.88
CA TYR A 135 2.36 -5.18 -3.21
C TYR A 135 0.89 -5.03 -3.61
N TYR A 136 0.44 -3.86 -4.11
CA TYR A 136 -0.89 -3.76 -4.72
C TYR A 136 -1.01 -4.72 -5.92
N TYR A 137 0.01 -4.73 -6.79
CA TYR A 137 0.08 -5.61 -7.96
C TYR A 137 0.23 -7.07 -7.53
N ASP A 138 1.20 -7.35 -6.66
CA ASP A 138 1.56 -8.74 -6.31
C ASP A 138 0.38 -9.48 -5.65
N LEU A 139 -0.36 -8.80 -4.77
CA LEU A 139 -1.55 -9.38 -4.16
C LEU A 139 -2.68 -9.55 -5.17
N ALA A 140 -2.97 -8.53 -5.99
CA ALA A 140 -4.00 -8.65 -7.03
C ALA A 140 -3.71 -9.83 -7.99
N ALA A 141 -2.46 -9.97 -8.44
CA ALA A 141 -2.04 -11.06 -9.32
C ALA A 141 -2.12 -12.42 -8.61
N SER A 142 -1.66 -12.51 -7.35
CA SER A 142 -1.65 -13.77 -6.59
C SER A 142 -3.05 -14.32 -6.30
N PHE A 143 -4.05 -13.45 -6.21
CA PHE A 143 -5.45 -13.81 -6.01
C PHE A 143 -6.27 -13.82 -7.32
N GLY A 144 -5.61 -13.72 -8.48
CA GLY A 144 -6.26 -13.80 -9.79
C GLY A 144 -7.22 -12.65 -10.08
N LEU A 145 -7.05 -11.51 -9.40
CA LEU A 145 -7.84 -10.30 -9.63
C LEU A 145 -7.41 -9.55 -10.90
N ILE A 146 -6.19 -9.80 -11.36
CA ILE A 146 -5.61 -9.30 -12.62
C ILE A 146 -4.76 -10.41 -13.26
N ASP A 147 -4.40 -10.22 -14.53
CA ASP A 147 -3.42 -11.07 -15.21
C ASP A 147 -2.03 -10.89 -14.57
N ALA A 148 -1.39 -11.99 -14.16
CA ALA A 148 -0.13 -11.94 -13.43
C ALA A 148 1.06 -11.46 -14.27
N GLU A 149 1.01 -11.59 -15.60
CA GLU A 149 2.07 -11.18 -16.51
C GLU A 149 1.85 -9.76 -17.06
N LYS A 150 0.60 -9.45 -17.42
CA LYS A 150 0.22 -8.21 -18.11
C LYS A 150 -0.29 -7.12 -17.18
N GLY A 151 -0.72 -7.48 -15.97
CA GLY A 151 -1.46 -6.58 -15.10
C GLY A 151 -2.90 -6.37 -15.57
N GLY A 152 -3.51 -5.26 -15.19
CA GLY A 152 -4.89 -4.97 -15.55
C GLY A 152 -5.47 -3.75 -14.88
N SER A 153 -6.79 -3.63 -14.96
CA SER A 153 -7.57 -2.66 -14.19
C SER A 153 -8.37 -3.40 -13.14
N LEU A 154 -8.43 -2.87 -11.93
CA LEU A 154 -9.10 -3.49 -10.79
C LEU A 154 -9.94 -2.44 -10.05
N VAL A 155 -11.13 -2.84 -9.60
CA VAL A 155 -11.99 -1.99 -8.78
C VAL A 155 -11.55 -2.13 -7.32
N VAL A 156 -11.46 -1.03 -6.56
CA VAL A 156 -11.01 -1.05 -5.16
C VAL A 156 -11.80 -2.05 -4.31
N GLY A 157 -13.12 -2.14 -4.52
CA GLY A 157 -13.99 -3.09 -3.83
C GLY A 157 -13.67 -4.56 -4.07
N ASP A 158 -12.97 -4.91 -5.15
CA ASP A 158 -12.59 -6.31 -5.43
C ASP A 158 -11.57 -6.83 -4.41
N PHE A 159 -10.71 -5.97 -3.86
CA PHE A 159 -9.83 -6.34 -2.74
C PHE A 159 -10.66 -6.69 -1.49
N GLU A 160 -11.74 -5.95 -1.22
CA GLU A 160 -12.61 -6.21 -0.06
C GLU A 160 -13.35 -7.55 -0.23
N ILE A 161 -13.87 -7.81 -1.43
CA ILE A 161 -14.54 -9.08 -1.77
C ILE A 161 -13.57 -10.25 -1.60
N ALA A 162 -12.34 -10.12 -2.13
CA ALA A 162 -11.29 -11.13 -1.97
C ALA A 162 -10.92 -11.34 -0.49
N ALA A 163 -10.77 -10.26 0.28
CA ALA A 163 -10.50 -10.32 1.71
C ALA A 163 -11.58 -11.11 2.46
N LYS A 164 -12.86 -10.75 2.26
CA LYS A 164 -14.01 -11.44 2.86
C LYS A 164 -14.03 -12.93 2.51
N TYR A 165 -13.79 -13.26 1.24
CA TYR A 165 -13.74 -14.65 0.78
C TYR A 165 -12.63 -15.42 1.50
N VAL A 166 -11.39 -14.92 1.43
CA VAL A 166 -10.21 -15.57 2.00
C VAL A 166 -10.36 -15.74 3.50
N CYS A 167 -10.73 -14.68 4.23
CA CYS A 167 -10.90 -14.73 5.68
C CYS A 167 -11.96 -15.76 6.11
N ARG A 168 -13.04 -15.92 5.33
CA ARG A 168 -14.09 -16.92 5.59
C ARG A 168 -13.62 -18.36 5.33
N THR A 169 -12.70 -18.58 4.39
CA THR A 169 -12.25 -19.91 3.99
C THR A 169 -10.89 -20.31 4.55
N LEU A 170 -10.30 -19.53 5.48
CA LEU A 170 -8.96 -19.76 6.03
C LEU A 170 -8.72 -21.17 6.61
N GLU A 171 -9.76 -21.82 7.16
CA GLU A 171 -9.64 -23.18 7.72
C GLU A 171 -9.92 -24.29 6.70
N THR A 172 -10.78 -24.04 5.72
CA THR A 172 -11.25 -25.04 4.75
C THR A 172 -10.45 -25.03 3.45
N GLN A 173 -9.93 -23.88 3.06
CA GLN A 173 -9.10 -23.64 1.88
C GLN A 173 -7.93 -22.73 2.29
N PRO A 174 -6.95 -23.26 3.04
CA PRO A 174 -5.83 -22.45 3.51
C PRO A 174 -5.02 -21.92 2.31
N PRO A 175 -4.82 -20.59 2.23
CA PRO A 175 -4.00 -19.99 1.18
C PRO A 175 -2.52 -20.33 1.38
N SER A 176 -1.72 -20.15 0.32
CA SER A 176 -0.26 -20.39 0.36
C SER A 176 0.45 -19.51 1.39
N SER A 177 0.02 -18.25 1.51
CA SER A 177 0.49 -17.32 2.53
C SER A 177 -0.48 -17.31 3.72
N PRO A 178 -0.02 -17.52 4.97
CA PRO A 178 -0.87 -17.42 6.15
C PRO A 178 -1.39 -15.99 6.38
N PHE A 179 -0.79 -14.97 5.75
CA PHE A 179 -1.15 -13.56 5.87
C PHE A 179 -2.20 -13.10 4.86
N ALA A 180 -2.68 -13.97 3.98
CA ALA A 180 -3.59 -13.60 2.89
C ALA A 180 -4.83 -12.79 3.33
N CYS A 181 -5.52 -13.23 4.38
CA CYS A 181 -6.66 -12.49 4.95
C CYS A 181 -6.23 -11.11 5.48
N MET A 182 -5.11 -11.05 6.19
CA MET A 182 -4.52 -9.82 6.71
C MET A 182 -4.20 -8.83 5.60
N ASP A 183 -3.47 -9.28 4.57
CA ASP A 183 -2.91 -8.43 3.52
C ASP A 183 -4.01 -7.81 2.65
N LEU A 184 -5.00 -8.62 2.25
CA LEU A 184 -6.14 -8.15 1.44
C LEU A 184 -7.02 -7.19 2.25
N THR A 185 -7.25 -7.49 3.53
CA THR A 185 -7.99 -6.58 4.43
C THR A 185 -7.23 -5.26 4.61
N TYR A 186 -5.91 -5.33 4.77
CA TYR A 186 -5.04 -4.16 4.91
C TYR A 186 -5.09 -3.26 3.68
N ILE A 187 -4.89 -3.81 2.47
CA ILE A 187 -4.94 -3.02 1.24
C ILE A 187 -6.30 -2.38 1.02
N SER A 188 -7.39 -3.14 1.22
CA SER A 188 -8.75 -2.61 1.07
C SER A 188 -8.98 -1.41 1.98
N LEU A 189 -8.66 -1.53 3.27
CA LEU A 189 -8.87 -0.44 4.22
C LEU A 189 -7.89 0.73 4.01
N LEU A 190 -6.64 0.48 3.65
CA LEU A 190 -5.67 1.53 3.33
C LEU A 190 -6.14 2.40 2.16
N LEU A 191 -6.68 1.78 1.10
CA LEU A 191 -7.23 2.49 -0.06
C LEU A 191 -8.45 3.35 0.34
N HIS A 192 -9.32 2.83 1.21
CA HIS A 192 -10.44 3.62 1.73
C HIS A 192 -9.99 4.79 2.62
N GLU A 193 -8.95 4.62 3.44
CA GLU A 193 -8.38 5.69 4.26
C GLU A 193 -7.74 6.79 3.41
N PHE A 194 -7.16 6.46 2.24
CA PHE A 194 -6.76 7.46 1.24
C PHE A 194 -7.94 8.19 0.59
N GLY A 195 -9.17 7.71 0.78
CA GLY A 195 -10.39 8.30 0.27
C GLY A 195 -10.86 7.73 -1.07
N PHE A 196 -10.33 6.59 -1.51
CA PHE A 196 -10.82 5.94 -2.72
C PHE A 196 -12.18 5.27 -2.45
N PRO A 197 -13.23 5.58 -3.25
CA PRO A 197 -14.50 4.90 -3.16
C PRO A 197 -14.38 3.45 -3.68
N GLY A 198 -15.32 2.59 -3.29
CA GLY A 198 -15.28 1.16 -3.63
C GLY A 198 -15.34 0.88 -5.13
N ASP A 199 -15.96 1.76 -5.92
CA ASP A 199 -16.07 1.67 -7.39
C ASP A 199 -14.87 2.29 -8.12
N LYS A 200 -13.89 2.87 -7.41
CA LYS A 200 -12.69 3.44 -8.03
C LYS A 200 -11.91 2.35 -8.76
N VAL A 201 -11.57 2.63 -10.02
CA VAL A 201 -10.67 1.77 -10.81
C VAL A 201 -9.23 2.21 -10.62
N LEU A 202 -8.35 1.24 -10.34
CA LEU A 202 -6.90 1.37 -10.30
C LEU A 202 -6.29 0.61 -11.49
N LYS A 203 -5.22 1.15 -12.07
CA LYS A 203 -4.41 0.46 -13.07
C LYS A 203 -3.25 -0.24 -12.38
N LEU A 204 -3.14 -1.55 -12.47
CA LEU A 204 -2.04 -2.32 -11.89
C LEU A 204 -1.14 -2.81 -13.00
N ALA A 205 0.12 -2.41 -12.96
CA ALA A 205 1.11 -2.77 -13.97
C ALA A 205 2.48 -2.92 -13.32
N ARG A 206 3.29 -3.88 -13.78
CA ARG A 206 4.74 -3.94 -13.46
C ARG A 206 5.59 -3.15 -14.45
N LYS A 207 5.07 -3.01 -15.67
CA LYS A 207 5.72 -2.32 -16.78
C LYS A 207 4.71 -1.42 -17.48
N ILE A 208 5.17 -0.28 -17.96
CA ILE A 208 4.40 0.60 -18.85
C ILE A 208 5.15 0.63 -20.17
N ASP A 209 4.46 0.27 -21.26
CA ASP A 209 5.06 0.15 -22.60
C ASP A 209 6.34 -0.70 -22.62
N ASN A 210 6.31 -1.83 -21.90
CA ASN A 210 7.41 -2.77 -21.72
C ASN A 210 8.65 -2.20 -20.97
N VAL A 211 8.54 -1.02 -20.37
CA VAL A 211 9.58 -0.43 -19.51
C VAL A 211 9.24 -0.67 -18.05
N GLU A 212 10.21 -1.17 -17.29
CA GLU A 212 10.08 -1.33 -15.84
C GLU A 212 9.91 0.04 -15.18
N THR A 213 8.87 0.15 -14.36
CA THR A 213 8.60 1.38 -13.61
C THR A 213 9.53 1.44 -12.41
N SER A 214 10.53 2.33 -12.47
CA SER A 214 11.47 2.54 -11.37
C SER A 214 11.67 4.03 -11.08
N TRP A 215 11.96 4.35 -9.82
CA TRP A 215 12.32 5.70 -9.40
C TRP A 215 13.61 6.19 -10.09
N ALA A 216 14.53 5.27 -10.42
CA ALA A 216 15.78 5.57 -11.13
C ALA A 216 15.53 6.20 -12.50
N LEU A 217 14.49 5.75 -13.22
CA LEU A 217 14.10 6.34 -14.50
C LEU A 217 13.63 7.79 -14.36
N GLY A 218 12.84 8.10 -13.32
CA GLY A 218 12.44 9.47 -13.02
C GLY A 218 13.64 10.37 -12.65
N ALA A 219 14.57 9.85 -11.85
CA ALA A 219 15.77 10.57 -11.44
C ALA A 219 16.67 10.94 -12.63
N ILE A 220 16.87 10.02 -13.59
CA ILE A 220 17.69 10.30 -14.77
C ILE A 220 17.03 11.33 -15.70
N PHE A 221 15.70 11.30 -15.87
CA PHE A 221 15.00 12.34 -16.63
C PHE A 221 15.17 13.74 -16.01
N HIS A 222 15.03 13.83 -14.69
CA HIS A 222 15.26 15.09 -13.98
C HIS A 222 16.71 15.58 -14.13
N TYR A 223 17.69 14.69 -14.03
CA TYR A 223 19.11 15.02 -14.22
C TYR A 223 19.42 15.50 -15.65
N ILE A 224 18.93 14.80 -16.68
CA ILE A 224 19.15 15.20 -18.07
C ILE A 224 18.50 16.58 -18.35
N ASP A 225 17.33 16.84 -17.80
CA ASP A 225 16.65 18.13 -17.95
C ASP A 225 17.41 19.29 -17.26
N SER A 226 17.99 19.03 -16.09
CA SER A 226 18.78 20.05 -15.38
C SER A 226 20.06 20.44 -16.15
N LEU A 227 20.70 19.49 -16.83
CA LEU A 227 21.86 19.76 -17.70
C LEU A 227 21.49 20.65 -18.91
N LYS A 228 20.28 20.50 -19.46
CA LYS A 228 19.81 21.37 -20.56
C LYS A 228 19.58 22.81 -20.09
N ARG A 229 19.08 22.99 -18.86
CA ARG A 229 18.88 24.33 -18.25
C ARG A 229 20.19 25.08 -18.03
N GLN A 230 21.25 24.41 -17.60
CA GLN A 230 22.56 25.05 -17.40
C GLN A 230 23.22 25.57 -18.69
N LYS A 231 22.77 25.09 -19.87
CA LYS A 231 23.32 25.51 -21.17
C LYS A 231 22.61 26.70 -21.80
N VAL A 232 21.54 27.23 -21.19
CA VAL A 232 20.85 28.44 -21.65
C VAL A 232 21.36 29.62 -20.82
N PRO A 233 22.20 30.53 -21.35
CA PRO A 233 22.65 31.69 -20.61
C PRO A 233 21.45 32.60 -20.28
N ALA A 234 21.43 33.14 -19.07
CA ALA A 234 20.55 34.26 -18.74
C ALA A 234 20.93 35.44 -19.65
N LEU A 235 20.01 35.81 -20.54
CA LEU A 235 20.05 37.04 -21.34
C LEU A 235 19.35 38.16 -20.57
#